data_AF-A0A1J3CI48-F1
#
_entry.id   AF-A0A1J3CI48-F1
#
_cell.length_a   1.000
_cell.length_b   1.000
_cell.length_c   1.000
_cell.angle_alpha   90.00
_cell.angle_beta   90.00
_cell.angle_gamma   90.00
#
_symmetry.space_group_name_H-M   'P 1'
#
loop_
_entity.id
_entity.type
_entity.pdbx_description
1 polymer ?
#
loop_
_entity_poly.entity_id
_entity_poly.type
_entity_poly.pdbx_seq_one_letter_code
_entity_poly.pdbx_strand_id
1 'polypeptide(L)'
;PDRIIENLGGYKMKIPPFYGHNNPDEYMDWEKKCEFNFNLHNIANMNRVKLAVSEFNDYALRWWEQITTAREIGGAYEITTWEEMKRVMRR
;
A
#
# COMPACT_ATOMS: atom_id res chain seq x y z
N PRO A 1 22.32 -23.93 17.35
CA PRO A 1 22.88 -22.79 16.58
C PRO A 1 21.77 -21.79 16.30
N ASP A 2 21.59 -20.90 17.26
CA ASP A 2 20.62 -19.82 17.26
C ASP A 2 20.96 -18.81 16.16
N ARG A 3 20.28 -18.93 15.01
CA ARG A 3 20.09 -17.78 14.12
C ARG A 3 18.91 -16.98 14.66
N ILE A 4 19.11 -16.39 15.83
CA ILE A 4 18.43 -15.13 16.17
C ILE A 4 18.99 -14.15 15.15
N ILE A 5 18.38 -14.07 13.97
CA ILE A 5 18.43 -12.83 13.21
C ILE A 5 17.77 -11.86 14.18
N GLU A 6 18.58 -10.99 14.76
CA GLU A 6 18.14 -9.89 15.61
C GLU A 6 16.98 -9.20 14.88
N ASN A 7 15.75 -9.56 15.26
CA ASN A 7 14.55 -9.15 14.57
C ASN A 7 14.22 -7.74 15.07
N LEU A 8 15.06 -6.77 14.69
CA LEU A 8 14.85 -5.32 14.85
C LEU A 8 14.26 -4.90 16.21
N GLY A 9 14.71 -5.49 17.32
CA GLY A 9 14.45 -5.03 18.69
C GLY A 9 13.04 -4.53 19.01
N GLY A 10 11.97 -5.14 18.47
CA GLY A 10 10.59 -4.72 18.73
C GLY A 10 9.97 -3.75 17.72
N TYR A 11 10.53 -3.59 16.52
CA TYR A 11 9.88 -2.83 15.44
C TYR A 11 8.56 -3.48 15.02
N LYS A 12 7.44 -2.84 15.38
CA LYS A 12 6.10 -3.22 14.92
C LYS A 12 5.85 -2.54 13.58
N MET A 13 5.54 -3.33 12.55
CA MET A 13 5.10 -2.82 11.24
C MET A 13 3.98 -1.80 11.43
N LYS A 14 4.17 -0.61 10.86
CA LYS A 14 3.16 0.45 10.85
C LYS A 14 3.01 0.94 9.42
N ILE A 15 1.86 0.67 8.83
CA ILE A 15 1.49 1.24 7.55
C ILE A 15 0.88 2.63 7.85
N PRO A 16 1.41 3.72 7.28
CA PRO A 16 0.87 5.05 7.54
C PRO A 16 -0.52 5.23 6.91
N PRO A 17 -1.42 6.01 7.53
CA PRO A 17 -2.68 6.39 6.90
C PRO A 17 -2.42 7.25 5.66
N PHE A 18 -3.29 7.13 4.66
CA PHE A 18 -3.29 7.95 3.46
C PHE A 18 -4.67 8.56 3.23
N TYR A 19 -4.73 9.89 3.18
CA TYR A 19 -6.00 10.60 3.02
C TYR A 19 -6.22 11.04 1.58
N GLY A 20 -5.15 11.13 0.79
CA GLY A 20 -5.22 11.46 -0.64
C GLY A 20 -5.53 12.93 -0.90
N HIS A 21 -4.92 13.84 -0.14
CA HIS A 21 -5.04 15.27 -0.41
C HIS A 21 -4.25 15.67 -1.67
N ASN A 22 -4.47 16.90 -2.14
CA ASN A 22 -3.82 17.46 -3.34
C ASN A 22 -2.33 17.77 -3.18
N ASN A 23 -1.63 17.13 -2.24
CA ASN A 23 -0.19 17.30 -2.04
C ASN A 23 0.57 16.11 -2.65
N PRO A 24 1.30 16.29 -3.75
CA PRO A 24 2.10 15.22 -4.37
C PRO A 24 3.13 14.61 -3.40
N ASP A 25 3.65 15.39 -2.45
CA ASP A 25 4.64 14.90 -1.49
C ASP A 25 4.01 13.92 -0.47
N GLU A 26 2.71 14.04 -0.19
CA GLU A 26 2.00 13.13 0.72
C GLU A 26 2.02 11.70 0.17
N TYR A 27 1.72 11.52 -1.11
CA TYR A 27 1.79 10.21 -1.75
C TYR A 27 3.22 9.66 -1.77
N MET A 28 4.20 10.50 -2.15
CA MET A 28 5.60 10.07 -2.24
C MET A 28 6.16 9.61 -0.89
N ASP A 29 5.86 10.34 0.19
CA ASP A 29 6.29 9.97 1.53
C ASP A 29 5.56 8.73 2.06
N TRP A 30 4.26 8.63 1.78
CA TRP A 30 3.46 7.46 2.13
C TRP A 30 3.98 6.20 1.41
N GLU A 31 4.20 6.28 0.10
CA GLU A 31 4.70 5.17 -0.73
C GLU A 31 6.05 4.65 -0.21
N LYS A 32 7.00 5.55 0.05
CA LYS A 32 8.33 5.19 0.58
C LYS A 32 8.25 4.48 1.93
N LYS A 33 7.39 4.97 2.84
CA LYS A 33 7.21 4.37 4.17
C LYS A 33 6.57 2.98 4.07
N CYS A 34 5.57 2.81 3.21
CA CYS A 34 4.96 1.52 2.91
C CYS A 34 6.00 0.54 2.34
N GLU A 35 6.77 0.97 1.34
CA GLU A 35 7.78 0.13 0.68
C GLU A 35 8.88 -0.32 1.65
N PHE A 36 9.36 0.58 2.51
CA PHE A 36 10.28 0.23 3.59
C PHE A 36 9.70 -0.85 4.51
N ASN A 37 8.49 -0.66 5.04
CA ASN A 37 7.84 -1.62 5.94
C ASN A 37 7.60 -2.98 5.26
N PHE A 38 7.08 -2.97 4.04
CA PHE A 38 6.78 -4.20 3.32
C PHE A 38 8.03 -5.01 2.99
N ASN A 39 9.13 -4.34 2.64
CA ASN A 39 10.41 -5.01 2.38
C ASN A 39 11.04 -5.53 3.67
N LEU A 40 10.98 -4.76 4.76
CA LEU A 40 11.48 -5.15 6.07
C LEU A 40 10.84 -6.45 6.58
N HIS A 41 9.54 -6.62 6.33
CA HIS A 41 8.76 -7.77 6.79
C HIS A 41 8.52 -8.84 5.70
N ASN A 42 9.16 -8.72 4.53
CA ASN A 42 8.98 -9.63 3.38
C ASN A 42 7.50 -9.89 3.02
N ILE A 43 6.68 -8.84 3.04
CA ILE A 43 5.24 -8.94 2.78
C ILE A 43 5.00 -9.28 1.30
N ALA A 44 4.18 -10.31 1.04
CA ALA A 44 3.79 -10.70 -0.32
C ALA A 44 2.95 -9.62 -1.02
N ASN A 45 3.09 -9.49 -2.34
CA ASN A 45 2.46 -8.45 -3.16
C ASN A 45 0.96 -8.24 -2.90
N MET A 46 0.17 -9.30 -2.91
CA MET A 46 -1.28 -9.21 -2.66
C MET A 46 -1.59 -8.64 -1.26
N ASN A 47 -0.80 -9.01 -0.26
CA ASN A 47 -0.97 -8.49 1.10
C ASN A 47 -0.52 -7.04 1.22
N ARG A 48 0.49 -6.60 0.45
CA ARG A 48 0.88 -5.18 0.40
C ARG A 48 -0.28 -4.31 -0.05
N VAL A 49 -0.98 -4.71 -1.11
CA VAL A 49 -2.17 -3.99 -1.61
C VAL A 49 -3.26 -3.93 -0.54
N LYS A 50 -3.63 -5.07 0.04
CA LYS A 50 -4.68 -5.12 1.08
C LYS A 50 -4.36 -4.25 2.30
N LEU A 51 -3.11 -4.30 2.77
CA LEU A 51 -2.64 -3.49 3.90
C LEU A 51 -2.58 -2.00 3.58
N ALA A 52 -2.21 -1.62 2.36
CA ALA A 52 -2.19 -0.24 1.95
C ALA A 52 -3.61 0.34 1.85
N VAL A 53 -4.54 -0.42 1.26
CA VAL A 53 -5.95 -0.04 1.14
C VAL A 53 -6.62 0.07 2.51
N SER A 54 -6.28 -0.77 3.48
CA SER A 54 -6.84 -0.65 4.85
C SER A 54 -6.45 0.64 5.55
N GLU A 55 -5.40 1.31 5.10
CA GLU A 55 -4.95 2.61 5.63
C GLU A 55 -5.45 3.80 4.79
N PHE A 56 -6.25 3.55 3.73
CA PHE A 56 -6.89 4.61 2.98
C PHE A 56 -8.05 5.22 3.77
N ASN A 57 -8.11 6.55 3.73
CA ASN A 57 -9.12 7.34 4.40
C ASN A 57 -9.68 8.38 3.43
N ASP A 58 -10.88 8.89 3.73
CA ASP A 58 -11.53 9.98 3.01
C ASP A 58 -11.43 9.90 1.48
N TYR A 59 -10.66 10.81 0.87
CA TYR A 59 -10.55 10.92 -0.59
C TYR A 59 -9.83 9.71 -1.19
N ALA A 60 -8.78 9.21 -0.55
CA ALA A 60 -8.06 8.03 -1.01
C ALA A 60 -8.96 6.78 -1.06
N LEU A 61 -9.79 6.58 -0.03
CA LEU A 61 -10.71 5.44 0.01
C LEU A 61 -11.77 5.53 -1.09
N ARG A 62 -12.42 6.70 -1.23
CA ARG A 62 -13.42 6.92 -2.30
C ARG A 62 -12.82 6.73 -3.69
N TRP A 63 -11.60 7.23 -3.91
CA TRP A 63 -10.91 7.04 -5.17
C TRP A 63 -10.62 5.57 -5.47
N TRP A 64 -10.20 4.79 -4.45
CA TRP A 64 -9.96 3.36 -4.61
C TRP A 64 -11.24 2.58 -4.96
N GLU A 65 -12.36 2.91 -4.34
CA GLU A 65 -13.67 2.33 -4.65
C GLU A 65 -14.09 2.61 -6.10
N GLN A 66 -13.86 3.83 -6.59
CA GLN A 66 -14.12 4.20 -7.98
C GLN A 66 -13.26 3.40 -8.95
N ILE A 67 -11.96 3.27 -8.68
CA ILE A 67 -11.04 2.48 -9.51
C ILE A 67 -11.47 1.00 -9.55
N THR A 68 -11.81 0.43 -8.40
CA THR A 68 -12.21 -0.97 -8.28
C THR A 68 -13.51 -1.21 -9.06
N THR A 69 -14.51 -0.35 -8.88
CA THR A 69 -15.79 -0.40 -9.60
C THR A 69 -15.58 -0.27 -11.12
N ALA A 70 -14.77 0.69 -11.57
CA ALA A 70 -14.50 0.89 -12.99
C ALA A 70 -13.80 -0.33 -13.63
N ARG A 71 -12.90 -0.98 -12.89
CA ARG A 71 -12.25 -2.22 -13.33
C ARG A 71 -13.23 -3.37 -13.46
N GLU A 72 -14.08 -3.58 -12.46
CA GLU A 72 -15.12 -4.62 -12.47
C GLU A 72 -16.06 -4.46 -13.67
N ILE A 73 -16.57 -3.24 -13.89
CA ILE A 73 -17.44 -2.93 -15.03
C ILE A 73 -16.71 -3.16 -16.37
N GLY A 74 -15.43 -2.81 -16.42
CA GLY A 74 -14.58 -3.02 -17.60
C GLY A 74 -14.09 -4.45 -17.81
N GLY A 75 -14.41 -5.39 -16.91
CA GLY A 75 -13.92 -6.78 -16.95
C GLY A 75 -12.42 -6.92 -16.70
N ALA A 76 -11.79 -5.92 -16.07
CA ALA A 76 -10.38 -5.97 -15.70
C ALA A 76 -10.18 -6.73 -14.38
N TYR A 77 -9.03 -7.38 -14.23
CA TYR A 77 -8.65 -8.07 -12.99
C TYR A 77 -8.42 -7.10 -11.82
N GLU A 78 -8.57 -7.62 -10.61
CA GLU A 78 -8.20 -6.91 -9.38
C GLU A 78 -6.72 -6.53 -9.35
N ILE A 79 -6.41 -5.42 -8.67
CA ILE A 79 -5.02 -5.00 -8.43
C ILE A 79 -4.44 -5.91 -7.35
N THR A 80 -3.54 -6.82 -7.73
CA THR A 80 -2.95 -7.81 -6.81
C THR A 80 -1.47 -7.59 -6.55
N THR A 81 -0.86 -6.63 -7.24
CA THR A 81 0.57 -6.33 -7.10
C THR A 81 0.82 -4.91 -6.62
N TRP A 82 1.84 -4.74 -5.77
CA TRP A 82 2.23 -3.43 -5.26
C TRP A 82 2.67 -2.50 -6.38
N GLU A 83 3.38 -3.03 -7.38
CA GLU A 83 3.80 -2.26 -8.57
C GLU A 83 2.61 -1.75 -9.39
N GLU A 84 1.57 -2.57 -9.55
CA GLU A 84 0.36 -2.13 -10.24
C GLU A 84 -0.38 -1.06 -9.44
N MET A 85 -0.50 -1.21 -8.12
CA MET A 85 -1.07 -0.18 -7.25
C MET A 85 -0.32 1.15 -7.38
N LYS A 86 1.01 1.13 -7.33
CA LYS A 86 1.84 2.35 -7.53
C LYS A 86 1.58 3.01 -8.89
N ARG A 87 1.47 2.23 -9.96
CA ARG A 87 1.17 2.78 -11.30
C ARG A 87 -0.20 3.47 -11.37
N VAL A 88 -1.20 2.91 -10.70
CA VAL A 88 -2.55 3.49 -10.67
C VAL A 88 -2.59 4.76 -9.81
N MET A 89 -1.88 4.79 -8.68
CA MET A 89 -1.84 5.94 -7.78
C MET A 89 -1.01 7.12 -8.28
N ARG A 90 -0.04 6.90 -9.17
CA ARG A 90 0.81 7.95 -9.76
C ARG A 90 0.18 8.67 -10.97
N ARG A 91 -1.00 8.24 -11.41
CA ARG A 91 -1.74 8.85 -12.53
C ARG A 91 -2.66 9.94 -12.02
#